data_AF-A0AAV1QGK0-F1
#
_entry.id   AF-A0AAV1QGK0-F1
#
_cell.length_a   1.000
_cell.length_b   1.000
_cell.length_c   1.000
_cell.angle_alpha   90.00
_cell.angle_beta   90.00
_cell.angle_gamma   90.00
#
_symmetry.space_group_name_H-M   'P 1'
#
loop_
_entity.id
_entity.type
_entity.pdbx_description
1 polymer ?
#
loop_
_entity_poly.entity_id
_entity_poly.type
_entity_poly.pdbx_seq_one_letter_code
_entity_poly.pdbx_strand_id
1 'polypeptide(L)'
;MALISLEDLDGLDDEQLDDDITDHAEPMDEENSDRLLAHWQEVGRGHQVSVPPEMTGPIQEMTRNSQQRETLTYVSVSRHEKLGEEVYEERVYPAGNWVSVTSSEDLYEQSISTAFMRLMKFICKDNSAGRYLGMTVPVVSSVQMMEDRKSFGKEVMTAFFLPAEFQQAPPTPNDPAITVLHREPIRVIAR
;
A
#
# COMPACT_ATOMS: atom_id res chain seq x y z
N MET A 1 -5.89 9.77 15.24
CA MET A 1 -6.26 8.38 14.88
C MET A 1 -5.22 7.96 13.86
N ALA A 2 -4.42 6.94 14.17
CA ALA A 2 -3.30 6.54 13.34
C ALA A 2 -3.82 5.73 12.13
N LEU A 3 -3.11 5.84 11.00
CA LEU A 3 -3.28 4.95 9.86
C LEU A 3 -2.57 3.64 10.20
N ILE A 4 -3.05 2.51 9.69
CA ILE A 4 -2.18 1.33 9.56
C ILE A 4 -1.11 1.71 8.54
N SER A 5 0.07 2.03 9.03
CA SER A 5 1.18 2.53 8.24
C SER A 5 2.11 1.40 7.85
N LEU A 6 2.91 1.61 6.81
CA LEU A 6 4.01 0.71 6.49
C LEU A 6 5.13 0.74 7.55
N GLU A 7 5.07 1.65 8.53
CA GLU A 7 5.99 1.74 9.67
C GLU A 7 5.61 0.75 10.77
N ASP A 8 4.32 0.38 10.87
CA ASP A 8 3.85 -0.71 11.75
C ASP A 8 4.39 -2.09 11.30
N LEU A 9 4.87 -2.21 10.05
CA LEU A 9 5.61 -3.37 9.55
C LEU A 9 7.09 -3.40 9.98
N ASP A 10 7.68 -2.23 10.26
CA ASP A 10 9.11 -2.08 10.59
C ASP A 10 9.36 -2.26 12.10
N GLY A 11 8.34 -2.00 12.93
CA GLY A 11 8.41 -2.12 14.40
C GLY A 11 8.57 -3.53 14.97
N LEU A 12 8.79 -4.55 14.13
CA LEU A 12 9.06 -5.93 14.57
C LEU A 12 10.56 -6.29 14.58
N ASP A 13 11.43 -5.44 14.02
CA ASP A 13 12.88 -5.71 13.97
C ASP A 13 13.59 -5.38 15.30
N ASP A 14 13.03 -4.50 16.13
CA ASP A 14 13.80 -3.83 17.20
C ASP A 14 13.69 -4.44 18.62
N GLU A 15 12.89 -5.48 18.88
CA GLU A 15 12.75 -5.99 20.26
C GLU A 15 13.14 -7.46 20.50
N GLN A 16 13.74 -8.19 19.55
CA GLN A 16 14.31 -9.51 19.89
C GLN A 16 15.29 -10.21 18.91
N LEU A 17 15.93 -9.52 17.96
CA LEU A 17 16.91 -10.15 17.05
C LEU A 17 18.37 -9.79 17.41
N ASP A 18 18.74 -9.97 18.67
CA ASP A 18 20.14 -10.21 19.05
C ASP A 18 20.39 -11.72 18.98
N ASP A 19 20.58 -12.26 17.77
CA ASP A 19 21.60 -13.29 17.54
C ASP A 19 21.82 -13.55 16.04
N ASP A 20 23.06 -13.30 15.65
CA ASP A 20 23.83 -13.83 14.53
C ASP A 20 23.35 -13.59 13.08
N ILE A 21 24.05 -12.65 12.44
CA ILE A 21 24.12 -12.43 11.01
C ILE A 21 24.60 -13.72 10.33
N THR A 22 23.66 -14.51 9.82
CA THR A 22 23.94 -15.51 8.77
C THR A 22 22.92 -15.38 7.65
N ASP A 23 23.45 -15.23 6.44
CA ASP A 23 22.77 -15.05 5.16
C ASP A 23 22.07 -16.35 4.72
N HIS A 24 21.11 -16.80 5.52
CA HIS A 24 20.23 -17.93 5.26
C HIS A 24 18.80 -17.49 5.47
N ALA A 25 18.07 -17.30 4.37
CA ALA A 25 16.62 -17.13 4.39
C ALA A 25 15.96 -18.46 4.80
N GLU A 26 15.96 -18.74 6.11
CA GLU A 26 15.16 -19.81 6.69
C GLU A 26 13.67 -19.49 6.45
N PRO A 27 12.84 -20.47 6.07
CA PRO A 27 11.41 -20.28 6.05
C PRO A 27 10.95 -19.92 7.46
N MET A 28 10.26 -18.80 7.60
CA MET A 28 9.62 -18.40 8.85
C MET A 28 8.81 -19.58 9.40
N ASP A 29 9.07 -20.00 10.64
CA ASP A 29 8.36 -21.12 11.25
C ASP A 29 6.84 -20.81 11.36
N GLU A 30 6.03 -21.87 11.42
CA GLU A 30 4.56 -21.73 11.49
C GLU A 30 4.11 -20.96 12.75
N GLU A 31 4.85 -21.06 13.85
CA GLU A 31 4.53 -20.37 15.10
C GLU A 31 4.72 -18.85 14.97
N ASN A 32 5.77 -18.40 14.30
CA ASN A 32 6.07 -17.02 14.01
C ASN A 32 5.10 -16.44 12.97
N SER A 33 4.68 -17.25 12.00
CA SER A 33 3.58 -16.92 11.08
C SER A 33 2.29 -16.58 11.82
N ASP A 34 1.88 -17.46 12.75
CA ASP A 34 0.65 -17.29 13.51
C ASP A 34 0.73 -16.10 14.46
N ARG A 35 1.90 -15.87 15.08
CA ARG A 35 2.15 -14.66 15.90
C ARG A 35 2.04 -13.39 15.07
N LEU A 36 2.59 -13.39 13.86
CA LEU A 36 2.53 -12.25 12.95
C LEU A 36 1.09 -11.96 12.51
N LEU A 37 0.33 -12.99 12.11
CA LEU A 37 -1.09 -12.82 11.78
C LEU A 37 -1.88 -12.29 12.98
N ALA A 38 -1.69 -12.85 14.17
CA ALA A 38 -2.39 -12.43 15.38
C ALA A 38 -2.10 -10.96 15.73
N HIS A 39 -0.85 -10.52 15.55
CA HIS A 39 -0.48 -9.12 15.70
C HIS A 39 -1.27 -8.23 14.72
N TRP A 40 -1.31 -8.58 13.44
CA TRP A 40 -2.06 -7.82 12.43
C TRP A 40 -3.57 -7.82 12.68
N GLN A 41 -4.12 -8.90 13.23
CA GLN A 41 -5.52 -8.95 13.65
C GLN A 41 -5.81 -8.00 14.81
N GLU A 42 -4.89 -7.87 15.77
CA GLU A 42 -5.00 -6.90 16.86
C GLU A 42 -4.99 -5.46 16.33
N VAL A 43 -4.02 -5.15 15.45
CA VAL A 43 -3.89 -3.85 14.81
C VAL A 43 -5.15 -3.52 14.01
N GLY A 44 -5.64 -4.46 13.19
CA GLY A 44 -6.89 -4.30 12.44
C GLY A 44 -8.07 -4.00 13.35
N ARG A 45 -8.23 -4.75 14.45
CA ARG A 45 -9.31 -4.54 15.42
C ARG A 45 -9.28 -3.14 16.03
N GLY A 46 -8.10 -2.59 16.31
CA GLY A 46 -7.94 -1.21 16.77
C GLY A 46 -8.49 -0.17 15.77
N HIS A 47 -8.46 -0.49 14.47
CA HIS A 47 -8.96 0.35 13.38
C HIS A 47 -10.37 -0.05 12.90
N GLN A 48 -11.06 -0.93 13.64
CA GLN A 48 -12.37 -1.50 13.25
C GLN A 48 -12.34 -2.21 11.89
N VAL A 49 -11.21 -2.87 11.57
CA VAL A 49 -10.99 -3.66 10.35
C VAL A 49 -10.73 -5.11 10.76
N SER A 50 -11.34 -6.06 10.06
CA SER A 50 -11.06 -7.49 10.27
C SER A 50 -9.96 -7.94 9.32
N VAL A 51 -8.87 -8.51 9.85
CA VAL A 51 -7.81 -9.15 9.05
C VAL A 51 -8.08 -10.66 8.99
N PRO A 52 -8.52 -11.18 7.84
CA PRO A 52 -8.95 -12.57 7.76
C PRO A 52 -7.75 -13.54 7.61
N PRO A 53 -7.89 -14.82 7.97
CA PRO A 53 -6.77 -15.77 8.02
C PRO A 53 -6.03 -15.95 6.68
N GLU A 54 -6.70 -15.75 5.54
CA GLU A 54 -6.03 -15.84 4.24
C GLU A 54 -5.01 -14.72 3.99
N MET A 55 -4.94 -13.70 4.85
CA MET A 55 -3.90 -12.68 4.82
C MET A 55 -2.55 -13.17 5.36
N THR A 56 -2.47 -14.37 5.95
CA THR A 56 -1.22 -14.93 6.47
C THR A 56 -0.10 -14.90 5.44
N GLY A 57 -0.32 -15.50 4.26
CA GLY A 57 0.68 -15.54 3.20
C GLY A 57 1.08 -14.15 2.68
N PRO A 58 0.12 -13.28 2.31
CA PRO A 58 0.43 -11.91 1.91
C PRO A 58 1.19 -11.10 2.98
N ILE A 59 0.82 -11.20 4.25
CA ILE A 59 1.49 -10.53 5.36
C ILE A 59 2.95 -10.99 5.47
N GLN A 60 3.19 -12.31 5.49
CA GLN A 60 4.54 -12.86 5.55
C GLN A 60 5.41 -12.42 4.37
N GLU A 61 4.87 -12.48 3.15
CA GLU A 61 5.58 -12.09 1.94
C GLU A 61 5.92 -10.59 1.96
N MET A 62 4.99 -9.73 2.42
CA MET A 62 5.24 -8.29 2.56
C MET A 62 6.26 -7.98 3.65
N THR A 63 6.22 -8.65 4.80
CA THR A 63 7.20 -8.50 5.89
C THR A 63 8.58 -8.93 5.43
N ARG A 64 8.70 -10.06 4.74
CA ARG A 64 9.99 -10.55 4.20
C ARG A 64 10.62 -9.58 3.20
N ASN A 65 9.80 -8.92 2.39
CA ASN A 65 10.26 -8.00 1.35
C ASN A 65 10.14 -6.51 1.77
N SER A 66 9.99 -6.23 3.08
CA SER A 66 9.67 -4.90 3.59
C SER A 66 10.65 -3.81 3.13
N GLN A 67 11.94 -4.16 3.04
CA GLN A 67 13.04 -3.28 2.64
C GLN A 67 13.15 -3.06 1.11
N GLN A 68 12.48 -3.88 0.29
CA GLN A 68 12.58 -3.84 -1.18
C GLN A 68 11.39 -3.09 -1.79
N ARG A 69 11.43 -1.76 -1.73
CA ARG A 69 10.37 -0.89 -2.27
C ARG A 69 10.88 0.03 -3.38
N GLU A 70 10.21 0.02 -4.53
CA GLU A 70 10.47 0.96 -5.62
C GLU A 70 9.77 2.29 -5.33
N THR A 71 10.50 3.41 -5.33
CA THR A 71 9.86 4.72 -5.17
C THR A 71 9.43 5.28 -6.52
N LEU A 72 8.16 5.65 -6.63
CA LEU A 72 7.63 6.32 -7.80
C LEU A 72 8.30 7.70 -7.97
N THR A 73 9.08 7.82 -9.04
CA THR A 73 9.78 9.07 -9.38
C THR A 73 8.81 10.15 -9.85
N TYR A 74 9.11 11.41 -9.52
CA TYR A 74 8.38 12.58 -9.99
C TYR A 74 9.34 13.67 -10.47
N VAL A 75 8.82 14.60 -11.28
CA VAL A 75 9.52 15.82 -11.69
C VAL A 75 9.00 16.98 -10.84
N SER A 76 9.91 17.65 -10.12
CA SER A 76 9.57 18.88 -9.39
C SER A 76 9.35 20.03 -10.38
N VAL A 77 8.23 20.75 -10.23
CA VAL A 77 7.86 21.88 -11.08
C VAL A 77 8.17 23.20 -10.38
N SER A 78 7.74 23.35 -9.13
CA SER A 78 7.98 24.54 -8.33
C SER A 78 7.92 24.23 -6.84
N ARG A 79 8.65 25.01 -6.03
CA ARG A 79 8.65 24.92 -4.57
C ARG A 79 8.27 26.26 -3.99
N HIS A 80 7.39 26.24 -2.99
CA HIS A 80 6.89 27.45 -2.36
C HIS A 80 7.34 27.47 -0.90
N GLU A 81 8.18 28.44 -0.56
CA GLU A 81 8.74 28.59 0.77
C GLU A 81 8.15 29.81 1.51
N LYS A 82 8.01 29.69 2.82
CA LYS A 82 7.64 30.79 3.71
C LYS A 82 8.53 30.74 4.93
N LEU A 83 9.26 31.84 5.18
CA LEU A 83 10.23 31.95 6.28
C LEU A 83 11.34 30.88 6.24
N GLY A 84 11.70 30.39 5.05
CA GLY A 84 12.73 29.36 4.87
C GLY A 84 12.24 27.92 5.04
N GLU A 85 10.94 27.72 5.26
CA GLU A 85 10.31 26.39 5.30
C GLU A 85 9.50 26.16 4.02
N GLU A 86 9.65 24.99 3.40
CA GLU A 86 8.83 24.57 2.26
C GLU A 86 7.38 24.37 2.75
N VAL A 87 6.46 25.14 2.20
CA VAL A 87 5.02 25.09 2.52
C VAL A 87 4.32 24.06 1.65
N TYR A 88 4.68 24.00 0.38
CA TYR A 88 4.24 22.99 -0.58
C TYR A 88 5.16 22.92 -1.79
N GLU A 89 5.20 21.75 -2.41
CA GLU A 89 5.86 21.49 -3.67
C GLU A 89 4.81 21.14 -4.73
N GLU A 90 5.00 21.66 -5.93
CA GLU A 90 4.29 21.20 -7.10
C GLU A 90 5.15 20.18 -7.85
N ARG A 91 4.59 19.00 -8.07
CA ARG A 91 5.29 17.88 -8.73
C ARG A 91 4.41 17.18 -9.75
N VAL A 92 5.05 16.58 -10.74
CA VAL A 92 4.38 15.79 -11.80
C VAL A 92 4.85 14.36 -11.74
N TYR A 93 3.90 13.45 -11.58
CA TYR A 93 4.11 12.02 -11.72
C TYR A 93 3.93 11.58 -13.17
N PRO A 94 4.75 10.63 -13.66
CA PRO A 94 4.64 10.15 -15.04
C PRO A 94 3.31 9.42 -15.28
N ALA A 95 2.96 9.29 -16.56
CA ALA A 95 1.89 8.38 -16.96
C ALA A 95 2.29 6.93 -16.65
N GLY A 96 1.29 6.08 -16.40
CA GLY A 96 1.54 4.66 -16.21
C GLY A 96 0.34 3.89 -15.70
N ASN A 97 0.54 2.59 -15.53
CA ASN A 97 -0.47 1.67 -15.07
C ASN A 97 -0.50 1.62 -13.54
N TRP A 98 -1.70 1.82 -13.02
CA TRP A 98 -2.04 1.71 -11.61
C TRP A 98 -2.99 0.54 -11.42
N VAL A 99 -2.90 -0.12 -10.28
CA VAL A 99 -3.89 -1.09 -9.84
C VAL A 99 -4.70 -0.47 -8.72
N SER A 100 -6.01 -0.53 -8.82
CA SER A 100 -6.90 0.16 -7.89
C SER A 100 -8.06 -0.70 -7.43
N VAL A 101 -8.51 -0.41 -6.22
CA VAL A 101 -9.73 -0.94 -5.62
C VAL A 101 -10.54 0.22 -5.07
N THR A 102 -11.83 0.24 -5.36
CA THR A 102 -12.77 1.19 -4.75
C THR A 102 -13.53 0.48 -3.64
N SER A 103 -13.65 1.12 -2.48
CA SER A 103 -14.39 0.61 -1.34
C SER A 103 -15.25 1.72 -0.72
N SER A 104 -16.36 1.31 -0.11
CA SER A 104 -17.40 2.22 0.41
C SER A 104 -17.82 1.78 1.82
N GLU A 105 -16.84 1.59 2.69
CA GLU A 105 -17.05 1.28 4.11
C GLU A 105 -17.54 2.51 4.88
N ASP A 106 -18.05 2.30 6.09
CA ASP A 106 -18.62 3.40 6.89
C ASP A 106 -17.57 4.41 7.33
N LEU A 107 -16.32 3.96 7.50
CA LEU A 107 -15.18 4.82 7.81
C LEU A 107 -14.19 4.87 6.62
N TYR A 108 -13.57 6.03 6.44
CA TYR A 108 -12.49 6.22 5.47
C TYR A 108 -11.35 5.21 5.70
N GLU A 109 -10.94 5.05 6.96
CA GLU A 109 -9.88 4.13 7.38
C GLU A 109 -10.17 2.67 7.04
N GLN A 110 -11.42 2.25 7.21
CA GLN A 110 -11.87 0.91 6.83
C GLN A 110 -11.83 0.74 5.31
N SER A 111 -12.24 1.76 4.56
CA SER A 111 -12.24 1.71 3.10
C SER A 111 -10.82 1.56 2.55
N ILE A 112 -9.86 2.33 3.06
CA ILE A 112 -8.46 2.21 2.62
C ILE A 112 -7.83 0.88 3.04
N SER A 113 -8.11 0.40 4.26
CA SER A 113 -7.52 -0.84 4.77
C SER A 113 -8.08 -2.06 4.03
N THR A 114 -9.40 -2.12 3.82
CA THR A 114 -10.05 -3.20 3.06
C THR A 114 -9.59 -3.22 1.61
N ALA A 115 -9.49 -2.05 0.98
CA ALA A 115 -8.97 -1.94 -0.38
C ALA A 115 -7.50 -2.37 -0.47
N PHE A 116 -6.67 -1.96 0.50
CA PHE A 116 -5.26 -2.31 0.52
C PHE A 116 -5.03 -3.81 0.78
N MET A 117 -5.82 -4.48 1.62
CA MET A 117 -5.73 -5.94 1.79
C MET A 117 -5.97 -6.69 0.48
N ARG A 118 -6.92 -6.23 -0.36
CA ARG A 118 -7.14 -6.81 -1.69
C ARG A 118 -5.95 -6.56 -2.62
N LEU A 119 -5.41 -5.34 -2.64
CA LEU A 119 -4.19 -5.02 -3.39
C LEU A 119 -3.00 -5.86 -2.91
N MET A 120 -2.88 -6.10 -1.61
CA MET A 120 -1.80 -6.90 -1.02
C MET A 120 -1.89 -8.35 -1.50
N LYS A 121 -3.08 -8.96 -1.54
CA LYS A 121 -3.29 -10.29 -2.14
C LYS A 121 -2.83 -10.31 -3.60
N PHE A 122 -3.24 -9.31 -4.40
CA PHE A 122 -2.83 -9.18 -5.79
C PHE A 122 -1.30 -9.06 -5.95
N ILE A 123 -0.64 -8.21 -5.14
CA ILE A 123 0.82 -8.08 -5.14
C ILE A 123 1.48 -9.40 -4.75
N CYS A 124 0.89 -10.13 -3.79
CA CYS A 124 1.41 -11.38 -3.24
C CYS A 124 0.84 -12.63 -3.94
N LYS A 125 1.04 -12.71 -5.26
CA LYS A 125 0.77 -13.89 -6.11
C LYS A 125 -0.68 -14.09 -6.55
N ASP A 126 -1.66 -13.35 -6.05
CA ASP A 126 -3.05 -13.43 -6.54
C ASP A 126 -3.26 -12.62 -7.83
N ASN A 127 -2.44 -12.93 -8.83
CA ASN A 127 -2.37 -12.29 -10.13
C ASN A 127 -1.96 -13.33 -11.19
N SER A 128 -2.20 -13.02 -12.45
CA SER A 128 -1.87 -13.93 -13.58
C SER A 128 -0.39 -14.34 -13.70
N ALA A 129 0.55 -13.57 -13.13
CA ALA A 129 1.97 -13.95 -13.12
C ALA A 129 2.31 -14.95 -12.00
N GLY A 130 1.41 -15.17 -11.04
CA GLY A 130 1.56 -16.16 -9.96
C GLY A 130 2.77 -15.92 -9.04
N ARG A 131 3.32 -14.70 -9.04
CA ARG A 131 4.51 -14.32 -8.27
C ARG A 131 4.31 -13.01 -7.53
N TYR A 132 5.18 -12.76 -6.55
CA TYR A 132 5.27 -11.45 -5.89
C TYR A 132 5.68 -10.39 -6.92
N LEU A 133 4.92 -9.29 -6.99
CA LEU A 133 5.16 -8.24 -7.97
C LEU A 133 6.19 -7.21 -7.51
N GLY A 134 6.46 -7.10 -6.20
CA GLY A 134 7.21 -5.99 -5.64
C GLY A 134 6.29 -4.84 -5.22
N MET A 135 6.70 -4.12 -4.18
CA MET A 135 5.97 -2.96 -3.65
C MET A 135 6.57 -1.68 -4.23
N THR A 136 5.73 -0.81 -4.75
CA THR A 136 6.03 0.60 -5.00
C THR A 136 5.45 1.50 -3.90
N VAL A 137 6.09 2.66 -3.72
CA VAL A 137 5.58 3.74 -2.86
C VAL A 137 5.52 5.05 -3.63
N PRO A 138 4.50 5.90 -3.41
CA PRO A 138 3.43 5.75 -2.41
C PRO A 138 2.23 4.92 -2.90
N VAL A 139 1.47 4.38 -1.95
CA VAL A 139 0.07 3.99 -2.17
C VAL A 139 -0.78 5.26 -2.06
N VAL A 140 -1.70 5.47 -3.00
CA VAL A 140 -2.52 6.68 -3.05
C VAL A 140 -3.98 6.37 -2.84
N SER A 141 -4.65 7.20 -2.05
CA SER A 141 -6.10 7.17 -1.87
C SER A 141 -6.72 8.40 -2.51
N SER A 142 -7.84 8.22 -3.21
CA SER A 142 -8.58 9.27 -3.88
C SER A 142 -10.01 9.27 -3.38
N VAL A 143 -10.50 10.45 -3.02
CA VAL A 143 -11.87 10.70 -2.58
C VAL A 143 -12.52 11.74 -3.49
N GLN A 144 -13.82 11.58 -3.74
CA GLN A 144 -14.59 12.57 -4.50
C GLN A 144 -15.27 13.54 -3.54
N MET A 145 -14.94 14.83 -3.63
CA MET A 145 -15.62 15.86 -2.85
C MET A 145 -17.05 16.06 -3.35
N MET A 146 -17.99 16.20 -2.42
CA MET A 146 -19.39 16.51 -2.71
C MET A 146 -19.53 17.97 -3.15
N GLU A 147 -20.67 18.32 -3.76
CA GLU A 147 -20.94 19.69 -4.24
C GLU A 147 -20.83 20.75 -3.15
N ASP A 148 -21.12 20.38 -1.90
CA ASP A 148 -21.00 21.24 -0.73
C ASP A 148 -19.55 21.59 -0.35
N ARG A 149 -18.56 20.88 -0.93
CA ARG A 149 -17.12 20.96 -0.65
C ARG A 149 -16.75 20.80 0.83
N LYS A 150 -17.65 20.24 1.63
CA LYS A 150 -17.49 20.00 3.07
C LYS A 150 -17.46 18.52 3.40
N SER A 151 -18.10 17.70 2.57
CA SER A 151 -18.10 16.25 2.67
C SER A 151 -17.49 15.63 1.41
N PHE A 152 -17.07 14.38 1.54
CA PHE A 152 -16.66 13.54 0.41
C PHE A 152 -17.61 12.35 0.30
N GLY A 153 -17.73 11.81 -0.92
CA GLY A 153 -18.52 10.62 -1.20
C GLY A 153 -17.99 9.41 -0.43
N LYS A 154 -18.86 8.43 -0.20
CA LYS A 154 -18.50 7.21 0.53
C LYS A 154 -17.40 6.40 -0.18
N GLU A 155 -17.34 6.49 -1.49
CA GLU A 155 -16.36 5.78 -2.32
C GLU A 155 -14.96 6.35 -2.14
N VAL A 156 -14.05 5.49 -1.67
CA VAL A 156 -12.63 5.74 -1.58
C VAL A 156 -11.92 4.77 -2.51
N MET A 157 -11.20 5.31 -3.49
CA MET A 157 -10.34 4.52 -4.37
C MET A 157 -8.94 4.47 -3.78
N THR A 158 -8.43 3.28 -3.50
CA THR A 158 -7.03 3.05 -3.13
C THR A 158 -6.30 2.47 -4.33
N ALA A 159 -5.13 3.01 -4.64
CA ALA A 159 -4.37 2.64 -5.83
C ALA A 159 -2.87 2.55 -5.57
N PHE A 160 -2.25 1.66 -6.32
CA PHE A 160 -0.84 1.30 -6.26
C PHE A 160 -0.25 1.40 -7.66
N PHE A 161 0.92 2.02 -7.80
CA PHE A 161 1.61 2.09 -9.09
C PHE A 161 2.30 0.77 -9.38
N LEU A 162 2.13 0.19 -10.57
CA LEU A 162 2.86 -1.05 -10.88
C LEU A 162 4.37 -0.81 -10.93
N PRO A 163 5.19 -1.73 -10.42
CA PRO A 163 6.64 -1.66 -10.58
C PRO A 163 7.05 -1.57 -12.05
N ALA A 164 8.22 -0.99 -12.32
CA ALA A 164 8.68 -0.72 -13.68
C ALA A 164 8.65 -1.96 -14.60
N GLU A 165 8.95 -3.14 -14.05
CA GLU A 165 8.92 -4.43 -14.76
C GLU A 165 7.53 -4.75 -15.36
N PHE A 166 6.45 -4.32 -14.70
CA PHE A 166 5.07 -4.65 -15.06
C PHE A 166 4.33 -3.53 -15.79
N GLN A 167 5.00 -2.40 -16.08
CA GLN A 167 4.37 -1.27 -16.74
C GLN A 167 3.99 -1.56 -18.20
N GLN A 168 4.77 -2.34 -18.95
CA GLN A 168 4.45 -2.65 -20.35
C GLN A 168 3.37 -3.73 -20.50
N ALA A 169 3.35 -4.71 -19.59
CA ALA A 169 2.41 -5.82 -19.60
C ALA A 169 1.89 -6.08 -18.17
N PRO A 170 0.89 -5.30 -17.72
CA PRO A 170 0.30 -5.46 -16.39
C PRO A 170 -0.27 -6.87 -16.17
N PRO A 171 0.04 -7.53 -15.05
CA PRO A 171 -0.61 -8.78 -14.68
C PRO A 171 -2.12 -8.58 -14.50
N THR A 172 -2.92 -9.48 -15.06
CA THR A 172 -4.37 -9.52 -14.83
C THR A 172 -4.66 -9.88 -13.37
N PRO A 173 -5.51 -9.12 -12.65
CA PRO A 173 -5.98 -9.50 -11.32
C PRO A 173 -6.94 -10.70 -11.36
N ASN A 174 -6.90 -11.54 -10.34
CA ASN A 174 -7.88 -12.62 -10.17
C ASN A 174 -9.14 -12.16 -9.41
N ASP A 175 -9.00 -11.18 -8.49
CA ASP A 175 -10.12 -10.54 -7.80
C ASP A 175 -10.82 -9.55 -8.75
N PRO A 176 -12.12 -9.74 -9.08
CA PRO A 176 -12.86 -8.87 -9.98
C PRO A 176 -13.09 -7.44 -9.43
N ALA A 177 -12.87 -7.20 -8.14
CA ALA A 177 -12.92 -5.86 -7.56
C ALA A 177 -11.66 -5.03 -7.85
N ILE A 178 -10.60 -5.67 -8.33
CA ILE A 178 -9.34 -5.02 -8.66
C ILE A 178 -9.36 -4.63 -10.13
N THR A 179 -9.06 -3.36 -10.41
CA THR A 179 -9.00 -2.83 -11.78
C THR A 179 -7.59 -2.32 -12.07
N VAL A 180 -7.07 -2.66 -13.26
CA VAL A 180 -5.86 -2.05 -13.81
C VAL A 180 -6.28 -0.84 -14.66
N LEU A 181 -5.73 0.32 -14.36
CA LEU A 181 -6.05 1.60 -14.98
C LEU A 181 -4.78 2.26 -15.50
N HIS A 182 -4.77 2.67 -16.77
CA HIS A 182 -3.77 3.59 -17.26
C HIS A 182 -4.13 5.02 -16.84
N ARG A 183 -3.19 5.72 -16.20
CA ARG A 183 -3.35 7.14 -15.84
C ARG A 183 -2.36 7.99 -16.62
N GLU A 184 -2.86 9.09 -17.17
CA GLU A 184 -2.05 10.18 -17.72
C GLU A 184 -1.19 10.84 -16.62
N PRO A 185 -0.17 11.64 -16.98
CA PRO A 185 0.68 12.30 -16.00
C PRO A 185 -0.14 13.14 -15.02
N ILE A 186 0.15 12.97 -13.73
CA ILE A 186 -0.63 13.62 -12.66
C ILE A 186 0.20 14.74 -12.08
N ARG A 187 -0.26 15.98 -12.25
CA ARG A 187 0.28 17.17 -11.58
C ARG A 187 -0.40 17.33 -10.23
N VAL A 188 0.37 17.37 -9.16
CA VAL A 188 -0.13 17.50 -7.79
C VAL A 188 0.57 18.62 -7.03
N ILE A 189 -0.16 19.20 -6.08
CA ILE A 189 0.41 20.03 -5.02
C ILE A 189 0.55 19.13 -3.80
N ALA A 190 1.78 18.90 -3.36
CA ALA A 190 2.11 18.07 -2.21
C ALA A 190 2.65 18.95 -1.08
N ARG A 191 2.40 18.54 0.16
CA ARG A 191 2.85 19.19 1.38
C ARG A 191 3.28 18.13 2.38
#